data_AF-R9KAR7-F1
#
_entry.id   AF-R9KAR7-F1
#
_cell.length_a   1.000
_cell.length_b   1.000
_cell.length_c   1.000
_cell.angle_alpha   90.00
_cell.angle_beta   90.00
_cell.angle_gamma   90.00
#
_symmetry.space_group_name_H-M   'P 1'
#
loop_
_entity.id
_entity.type
_entity.pdbx_description
1 polymer ?
#
loop_
_entity_poly.entity_id
_entity_poly.type
_entity_poly.pdbx_seq_one_letter_code
_entity_poly.pdbx_strand_id
1 'polypeptide(L)'
;MLLVISALNIVKESVMELKKDPVEDTEEYRAVAEEVESMAEALVDPNIRYGRYFFVEEEKKRLLKELYDIEWKTTDEMNPNWDFI
;
A
#
# COMPACT_ATOMS: atom_id res chain seq x y z
N MET A 1 47.40 -3.01 19.25
CA MET A 1 46.25 -2.14 19.55
C MET A 1 45.02 -2.79 18.96
N LEU A 2 44.06 -3.12 19.82
CA LEU A 2 42.83 -3.87 19.53
C LEU A 2 41.85 -3.09 18.64
N LEU A 3 41.07 -3.87 17.88
CA LEU A 3 39.65 -3.70 17.52
C LEU A 3 39.17 -2.33 17.04
N VAL A 4 38.90 -2.16 15.73
CA VAL A 4 37.66 -1.53 15.23
C VAL A 4 37.40 -1.93 13.75
N ILE A 5 36.95 -3.16 13.45
CA ILE A 5 36.38 -3.43 12.10
C ILE A 5 35.00 -4.10 12.14
N SER A 6 34.56 -4.69 13.26
CA SER A 6 33.31 -5.48 13.25
C SER A 6 32.02 -4.70 13.49
N ALA A 7 32.04 -3.37 13.57
CA ALA A 7 30.85 -2.54 13.80
C ALA A 7 30.12 -2.12 12.51
N LEU A 8 30.66 -2.44 11.32
CA LEU A 8 30.00 -2.12 10.04
C LEU A 8 28.84 -3.08 9.68
N ASN A 9 28.50 -4.03 10.56
CA ASN A 9 27.42 -4.99 10.36
C ASN A 9 26.09 -4.63 11.05
N ILE A 10 25.97 -3.44 11.66
CA ILE A 10 24.80 -3.05 12.46
C ILE A 10 24.24 -1.69 12.00
N VAL A 11 24.13 -1.44 10.70
CA VAL A 11 23.17 -0.44 10.18
C VAL A 11 22.79 -0.81 8.74
N LYS A 12 22.37 -2.06 8.51
CA LYS A 12 21.48 -2.33 7.38
C LYS A 12 20.09 -2.29 7.98
N GLU A 13 19.62 -1.09 8.31
CA GLU A 13 18.20 -0.87 8.58
C GLU A 13 17.46 -1.43 7.38
N SER A 14 16.85 -2.61 7.56
CA SER A 14 15.95 -3.16 6.56
C SER A 14 14.77 -2.22 6.52
N VAL A 15 14.73 -1.31 5.56
CA VAL A 15 13.48 -0.70 5.11
C VAL A 15 12.56 -1.89 4.84
N MET A 16 11.57 -2.12 5.71
CA MET A 16 10.62 -3.20 5.49
C MET A 16 9.88 -2.86 4.21
N GLU A 17 10.18 -3.57 3.13
CA GLU A 17 9.42 -3.44 1.90
C GLU A 17 7.97 -3.87 2.20
N LEU A 18 7.03 -2.94 2.02
CA LEU A 18 5.62 -3.22 2.17
C LEU A 18 5.22 -4.30 1.16
N LYS A 19 4.49 -5.29 1.63
CA LYS A 19 3.88 -6.29 0.76
C LYS A 19 2.82 -5.61 -0.10
N LYS A 20 2.90 -5.88 -1.39
CA LYS A 20 1.88 -5.51 -2.38
C LYS A 20 0.99 -6.69 -2.67
N ASP A 21 -0.26 -6.43 -3.02
CA ASP A 21 -1.13 -7.49 -3.53
C ASP A 21 -0.57 -7.98 -4.88
N PRO A 22 -0.33 -9.29 -5.07
CA PRO A 22 0.12 -9.84 -6.36
C PRO A 22 -0.77 -9.45 -7.54
N VAL A 23 -2.05 -9.11 -7.32
CA VAL A 23 -2.93 -8.65 -8.40
C VAL A 23 -2.43 -7.34 -9.03
N GLU A 24 -1.63 -6.55 -8.32
CA GLU A 24 -1.05 -5.31 -8.85
C GLU A 24 -0.08 -5.53 -10.02
N ASP A 25 0.43 -6.75 -10.16
CA ASP A 25 1.33 -7.13 -11.25
C ASP A 25 0.60 -7.64 -12.50
N THR A 26 -0.72 -7.83 -12.44
CA THR A 26 -1.49 -8.30 -13.60
C THR A 26 -1.79 -7.18 -14.58
N GLU A 27 -1.97 -7.54 -15.86
CA GLU A 27 -2.33 -6.56 -16.90
C GLU A 27 -3.74 -6.01 -16.68
N GLU A 28 -4.67 -6.83 -16.17
CA GLU A 28 -6.05 -6.42 -15.91
C GLU A 28 -6.11 -5.31 -14.85
N TYR A 29 -5.37 -5.46 -13.74
CA TYR A 29 -5.29 -4.42 -12.72
C TYR A 29 -4.62 -3.15 -13.28
N ARG A 30 -3.47 -3.29 -13.94
CA ARG A 30 -2.72 -2.14 -14.46
C ARG A 30 -3.49 -1.34 -15.49
N ALA A 31 -4.39 -1.98 -16.25
CA ALA A 31 -5.25 -1.30 -17.21
C ALA A 31 -6.27 -0.36 -16.57
N VAL A 32 -6.69 -0.60 -15.32
CA VAL A 32 -7.77 0.13 -14.65
C VAL A 32 -7.32 0.89 -13.39
N ALA A 33 -6.13 0.59 -12.87
CA ALA A 33 -5.68 1.06 -11.56
C ALA A 33 -5.70 2.58 -11.41
N GLU A 34 -5.21 3.33 -12.41
CA GLU A 34 -5.15 4.79 -12.36
C GLU A 34 -6.55 5.42 -12.37
N GLU A 35 -7.45 4.89 -13.20
CA GLU A 35 -8.85 5.37 -13.27
C GLU A 35 -9.56 5.11 -11.93
N VAL A 36 -9.44 3.89 -11.40
CA VAL A 36 -10.11 3.52 -10.16
C VAL A 36 -9.55 4.30 -8.96
N GLU A 37 -8.24 4.54 -8.91
CA GLU A 37 -7.62 5.40 -7.90
C GLU A 37 -8.22 6.82 -7.95
N SER A 38 -8.31 7.41 -9.15
CA SER A 38 -8.89 8.75 -9.31
C SER A 38 -10.37 8.79 -8.90
N MET A 39 -11.13 7.73 -9.15
CA MET A 39 -12.53 7.63 -8.73
C MET A 39 -12.64 7.51 -7.21
N ALA A 40 -11.83 6.65 -6.58
CA ALA A 40 -11.80 6.47 -5.13
C ALA A 40 -11.43 7.77 -4.41
N GLU A 41 -10.41 8.47 -4.90
CA GLU A 41 -9.97 9.78 -4.40
C GLU A 41 -11.10 10.83 -4.41
N ALA A 42 -11.93 10.85 -5.45
CA ALA A 42 -13.05 11.78 -5.59
C ALA A 42 -14.23 11.47 -4.64
N LEU A 43 -14.34 10.24 -4.13
CA LEU A 43 -15.40 9.82 -3.21
C LEU A 43 -15.08 10.13 -1.74
N VAL A 44 -13.81 10.37 -1.41
CA VAL A 44 -13.35 10.60 -0.04
C VAL A 44 -13.19 12.09 0.25
N ASP A 45 -13.76 12.56 1.38
CA ASP A 45 -13.68 13.96 1.82
C ASP A 45 -12.22 14.46 1.81
N PRO A 46 -11.89 15.52 1.03
CA PRO A 46 -10.55 16.06 0.96
C PRO A 46 -10.08 16.73 2.27
N ASN A 47 -10.98 17.00 3.22
CA ASN A 47 -10.65 17.66 4.49
C ASN A 47 -10.16 16.70 5.59
N ILE A 48 -10.18 15.38 5.33
CA ILE A 48 -9.62 14.39 6.26
C ILE A 48 -8.10 14.56 6.29
N ARG A 49 -7.57 14.91 7.46
CA ARG A 49 -6.13 15.21 7.63
C ARG A 49 -5.27 13.97 7.82
N TYR A 50 -5.66 13.09 8.73
CA TYR A 50 -4.88 11.91 9.11
C TYR A 50 -5.61 10.64 8.69
N GLY A 51 -4.87 9.68 8.13
CA GLY A 51 -5.44 8.41 7.69
C GLY A 51 -6.39 8.50 6.50
N ARG A 52 -6.40 9.62 5.75
CA ARG A 52 -7.29 9.77 4.59
C ARG A 52 -7.10 8.64 3.57
N TYR A 53 -5.85 8.24 3.35
CA TYR A 53 -5.51 7.19 2.39
C TYR A 53 -6.15 5.84 2.72
N PHE A 54 -6.37 5.52 4.00
CA PHE A 54 -7.13 4.32 4.40
C PHE A 54 -8.53 4.30 3.77
N PHE A 55 -9.24 5.43 3.82
CA PHE A 55 -10.58 5.53 3.23
C PHE A 55 -10.53 5.47 1.70
N VAL A 56 -9.46 5.98 1.08
CA VAL A 56 -9.25 5.88 -0.38
C VAL A 56 -9.03 4.41 -0.78
N GLU A 57 -8.23 3.65 -0.04
CA GLU A 57 -8.02 2.23 -0.31
C GLU A 57 -9.30 1.40 -0.16
N GLU A 58 -10.16 1.71 0.82
CA GLU A 58 -11.46 1.06 0.97
C GLU A 58 -12.38 1.32 -0.24
N GLU A 59 -12.46 2.58 -0.72
CA GLU A 59 -13.24 2.89 -1.92
C GLU A 59 -12.65 2.27 -3.19
N LYS A 60 -11.32 2.27 -3.32
CA LYS A 60 -10.62 1.62 -4.43
C LYS A 60 -10.93 0.12 -4.47
N LYS A 61 -10.83 -0.56 -3.32
CA LYS A 61 -11.15 -1.97 -3.19
C LYS A 61 -12.60 -2.27 -3.61
N ARG A 62 -13.55 -1.46 -3.13
CA ARG A 62 -14.96 -1.58 -3.51
C ARG A 62 -15.17 -1.41 -5.02
N LEU A 63 -14.57 -0.38 -5.62
CA LEU A 63 -14.69 -0.09 -7.05
C LEU A 63 -14.06 -1.17 -7.94
N LEU A 64 -12.88 -1.67 -7.58
CA LEU A 64 -12.22 -2.78 -8.29
C LEU A 64 -13.10 -4.02 -8.32
N LYS A 65 -13.74 -4.34 -7.19
CA LYS A 65 -14.65 -5.48 -7.11
C LYS A 65 -15.94 -5.27 -7.91
N GLU A 66 -16.60 -4.12 -7.74
CA GLU A 66 -17.91 -3.86 -8.35
C GLU A 66 -17.84 -3.68 -9.88
N LEU A 67 -16.81 -3.00 -10.38
CA LEU A 67 -16.72 -2.62 -11.79
C LEU A 67 -15.96 -3.64 -12.64
N TYR A 68 -14.99 -4.35 -12.04
CA TYR A 68 -14.03 -5.17 -12.77
C TYR A 68 -13.91 -6.60 -12.23
N ASP A 69 -14.64 -6.96 -11.17
CA ASP A 69 -14.54 -8.25 -10.47
C ASP A 69 -13.11 -8.57 -9.97
N ILE A 70 -12.31 -7.53 -9.71
CA ILE A 70 -10.93 -7.66 -9.22
C ILE A 70 -10.96 -7.66 -7.69
N GLU A 71 -10.52 -8.79 -7.10
CA GLU A 71 -10.30 -8.91 -5.65
C GLU A 71 -8.91 -8.36 -5.30
N TRP A 72 -8.85 -7.11 -4.83
CA TRP A 72 -7.63 -6.45 -4.37
C TRP A 72 -7.66 -6.26 -2.85
N LYS A 73 -6.51 -6.42 -2.20
CA LYS A 73 -6.31 -6.23 -0.76
C LYS A 73 -5.65 -4.90 -0.47
N THR A 74 -6.12 -4.24 0.59
CA THR A 74 -5.55 -2.96 1.04
C THR A 74 -4.15 -3.13 1.60
N THR A 75 -3.43 -2.02 1.77
CA THR A 75 -2.10 -2.04 2.36
C THR A 75 -2.12 -2.65 3.76
N ASP A 76 -3.12 -2.32 4.59
CA ASP A 76 -3.27 -2.87 5.94
C ASP A 76 -3.55 -4.38 5.94
N GLU A 77 -4.35 -4.88 5.00
CA GLU A 77 -4.60 -6.32 4.86
C GLU A 77 -3.36 -7.09 4.41
N MET A 78 -2.56 -6.49 3.53
CA MET A 78 -1.29 -7.06 3.09
C MET A 78 -0.21 -6.97 4.17
N ASN A 79 -0.31 -6.00 5.08
CA ASN A 79 0.69 -5.67 6.09
C ASN A 79 0.06 -5.52 7.49
N PRO A 80 -0.57 -6.56 8.05
CA PRO A 80 -1.36 -6.46 9.29
C PRO A 80 -0.56 -6.14 10.57
N ASN A 81 0.77 -6.18 10.49
CA ASN A 81 1.67 -5.85 11.59
C ASN A 81 2.43 -4.54 11.34
N TRP A 82 2.06 -3.80 10.29
CA TRP A 82 2.65 -2.51 10.03
C TRP A 82 1.96 -1.47 10.89
N ASP A 83 2.72 -0.88 11.80
CA ASP A 83 2.24 0.21 12.64
C ASP A 83 2.60 1.54 11.96
N PHE A 84 1.60 2.37 11.68
CA PHE A 84 1.72 3.65 10.97
C PHE A 84 2.26 4.77 11.88
N ILE A 85 2.94 4.42 12.99
CA ILE A 85 3.45 5.34 14.02
C ILE A 85 4.79 5.95 13.61
#